data_AF-A0A935LJU5-F1
#
_entry.id   AF-A0A935LJU5-F1
#
_cell.length_a   1.000
_cell.length_b   1.000
_cell.length_c   1.000
_cell.angle_alpha   90.00
_cell.angle_beta   90.00
_cell.angle_gamma   90.00
#
_symmetry.space_group_name_H-M   'P 1'
#
loop_
_entity.id
_entity.type
_entity.pdbx_description
1 polymer ?
#
loop_
_entity_poly.entity_id
_entity_poly.type
_entity_poly.pdbx_seq_one_letter_code
_entity_poly.pdbx_strand_id
1 'polypeptide(L)'
;MFDGPMAASGPVAGAAADERAQPVEMRRVTEARASKGALQLRHLNFALAPIRIEAETLLERGAARVAGGSVFAQPMSGFGPHWSGGAQLFWRDPEPGATLDLQIDVPQDGAWRVAIALTRAPDYGALAFEVDQHPVRTGFDGYAAGVEAPFVVELGTFAMQRGARPLSLMVNGRNPAASAHFVGIDHILLSPAGD
;
A
#
# COMPACT_ATOMS: atom_id res chain seq x y z
N MET A 1 33.82 -51.38 -55.67
CA MET A 1 34.05 -50.94 -54.27
C MET A 1 33.30 -51.96 -53.43
N PHE A 2 34.00 -52.68 -52.55
CA PHE A 2 33.62 -54.05 -52.14
C PHE A 2 32.51 -54.13 -51.07
N ASP A 3 31.88 -55.31 -51.04
CA ASP A 3 30.84 -55.79 -50.12
C ASP A 3 31.28 -55.94 -48.63
N GLY A 4 30.34 -56.28 -47.75
CA GLY A 4 30.59 -56.69 -46.34
C GLY A 4 31.08 -58.15 -46.20
N PRO A 5 30.74 -58.94 -45.15
CA PRO A 5 29.93 -58.66 -43.94
C PRO A 5 30.42 -59.34 -42.61
N MET A 6 29.59 -59.31 -41.55
CA MET A 6 29.32 -60.33 -40.48
C MET A 6 30.40 -61.00 -39.58
N ALA A 7 30.03 -61.12 -38.28
CA ALA A 7 30.24 -62.26 -37.33
C ALA A 7 31.67 -62.60 -36.82
N ALA A 8 31.92 -63.28 -35.68
CA ALA A 8 31.19 -63.55 -34.41
C ALA A 8 32.14 -64.27 -33.40
N SER A 9 31.65 -64.57 -32.19
CA SER A 9 32.12 -65.62 -31.23
C SER A 9 33.18 -65.28 -30.15
N GLY A 10 32.92 -65.78 -28.92
CA GLY A 10 33.89 -65.90 -27.80
C GLY A 10 34.68 -67.23 -27.87
N PRO A 11 35.00 -67.95 -26.76
CA PRO A 11 34.67 -67.75 -25.32
C PRO A 11 35.88 -67.90 -24.35
N VAL A 12 35.69 -67.73 -23.03
CA VAL A 12 36.36 -68.51 -21.94
C VAL A 12 35.41 -68.60 -20.72
N ALA A 13 35.46 -69.69 -19.94
CA ALA A 13 34.61 -69.93 -18.75
C ALA A 13 35.37 -70.49 -17.54
N GLY A 14 34.74 -70.46 -16.35
CA GLY A 14 35.24 -70.96 -15.05
C GLY A 14 36.06 -69.93 -14.23
N ALA A 15 36.19 -69.99 -12.90
CA ALA A 15 35.59 -70.75 -11.79
C ALA A 15 36.17 -70.19 -10.46
N ALA A 16 35.64 -70.30 -9.23
CA ALA A 16 34.33 -70.64 -8.64
C ALA A 16 34.39 -70.24 -7.12
N ALA A 17 33.44 -70.69 -6.27
CA ALA A 17 33.44 -70.63 -4.78
C ALA A 17 33.31 -69.24 -4.10
N ASP A 18 32.77 -69.10 -2.87
CA ASP A 18 31.72 -69.85 -2.15
C ASP A 18 31.17 -69.01 -0.95
N GLU A 19 30.14 -69.52 -0.28
CA GLU A 19 29.76 -69.33 1.14
C GLU A 19 29.51 -67.92 1.73
N ARG A 20 28.22 -67.57 1.69
CA ARG A 20 27.35 -67.36 2.87
C ARG A 20 28.03 -67.12 4.23
N ALA A 21 27.95 -65.90 4.77
CA ALA A 21 27.71 -65.69 6.21
C ALA A 21 27.09 -64.30 6.52
N GLN A 22 25.83 -64.30 6.93
CA GLN A 22 25.20 -63.36 7.88
C GLN A 22 24.40 -64.23 8.88
N PRO A 23 24.04 -63.78 10.10
CA PRO A 23 23.92 -62.37 10.55
C PRO A 23 24.44 -62.06 11.98
N VAL A 24 24.54 -60.76 12.34
CA VAL A 24 24.39 -60.30 13.75
C VAL A 24 23.62 -58.97 13.83
N GLU A 25 22.33 -59.10 14.17
CA GLU A 25 21.57 -58.30 15.15
C GLU A 25 21.62 -56.74 15.18
N MET A 26 20.55 -56.16 14.62
CA MET A 26 19.63 -55.21 15.28
C MET A 26 20.20 -54.11 16.21
N ARG A 27 20.35 -52.89 15.66
CA ARG A 27 20.06 -51.65 16.43
C ARG A 27 19.18 -50.71 15.61
N ARG A 28 17.94 -50.50 16.07
CA ARG A 28 17.11 -49.40 15.59
C ARG A 28 17.66 -48.08 16.12
N VAL A 29 18.17 -47.23 15.23
CA VAL A 29 18.36 -45.80 15.52
C VAL A 29 17.35 -45.04 14.68
N THR A 30 16.27 -44.60 15.32
CA THR A 30 15.30 -43.68 14.75
C THR A 30 15.84 -42.27 14.80
N GLU A 31 16.28 -41.74 13.66
CA GLU A 31 16.41 -40.29 13.49
C GLU A 31 15.66 -39.85 12.23
N ALA A 32 14.81 -38.84 12.42
CA ALA A 32 13.95 -38.34 11.36
C ALA A 32 14.78 -37.55 10.34
N ARG A 33 14.77 -38.00 9.07
CA ARG A 33 15.17 -37.15 7.95
C ARG A 33 14.14 -36.02 7.80
N ALA A 34 14.40 -34.90 8.47
CA ALA A 34 13.69 -33.65 8.25
C ALA A 34 13.91 -33.19 6.80
N SER A 35 12.89 -33.39 5.96
CA SER A 35 12.84 -32.86 4.61
C SER A 35 12.72 -31.33 4.65
N LYS A 36 13.87 -30.63 4.75
CA LYS A 36 14.00 -29.20 4.39
C LYS A 36 13.85 -29.04 2.87
N GLY A 37 12.65 -29.34 2.38
CA GLY A 37 12.28 -29.42 0.97
C GLY A 37 10.88 -28.86 0.68
N ALA A 38 10.35 -28.07 1.61
CA ALA A 38 9.21 -27.19 1.38
C ALA A 38 9.46 -25.89 2.14
N LEU A 39 10.03 -24.89 1.47
CA LEU A 39 9.67 -23.52 1.80
C LEU A 39 8.19 -23.39 1.44
N GLN A 40 7.30 -23.70 2.38
CA GLN A 40 6.04 -22.96 2.43
C GLN A 40 6.44 -21.49 2.37
N LEU A 41 5.91 -20.79 1.36
CA LEU A 41 6.03 -19.35 1.24
C LEU A 41 5.56 -18.75 2.55
N ARG A 42 6.51 -18.41 3.41
CA ARG A 42 6.21 -17.78 4.69
C ARG A 42 5.59 -16.46 4.32
N HIS A 43 4.35 -16.25 4.76
CA HIS A 43 3.71 -14.95 4.74
C HIS A 43 4.74 -13.95 5.28
N LEU A 44 5.33 -13.18 4.37
CA LEU A 44 6.21 -12.10 4.73
C LEU A 44 5.26 -11.09 5.34
N ASN A 45 5.27 -11.02 6.68
CA ASN A 45 4.59 -9.99 7.44
C ASN A 45 5.19 -8.65 7.04
N PHE A 46 4.71 -8.12 5.93
CA PHE A 46 4.89 -6.76 5.47
C PHE A 46 4.06 -5.87 6.40
N ALA A 47 4.54 -5.74 7.63
CA ALA A 47 4.48 -4.50 8.38
C ALA A 47 5.36 -3.47 7.65
N LEU A 48 4.99 -3.14 6.41
CA LEU A 48 5.54 -2.03 5.68
C LEU A 48 5.21 -0.78 6.49
N ALA A 49 6.18 0.12 6.61
CA ALA A 49 5.89 1.46 7.08
C ALA A 49 4.77 2.07 6.22
N PRO A 50 3.90 2.92 6.80
CA PRO A 50 2.84 3.57 6.05
C PRO A 50 3.38 4.22 4.77
N ILE A 51 2.74 3.91 3.64
CA ILE A 51 3.04 4.57 2.37
C ILE A 51 2.48 6.00 2.49
N ARG A 52 3.38 6.97 2.50
CA ARG A 52 3.05 8.39 2.46
C ARG A 52 2.91 8.84 1.01
N ILE A 53 1.82 9.51 0.71
CA ILE A 53 1.54 10.17 -0.55
C ILE A 53 1.41 11.66 -0.24
N GLU A 54 2.43 12.46 -0.56
CA GLU A 54 2.38 13.92 -0.40
C GLU A 54 1.34 14.49 -1.39
N ALA A 55 0.38 15.26 -0.89
CA ALA A 55 -0.82 15.58 -1.65
C ALA A 55 -0.54 16.47 -2.87
N GLU A 56 0.41 17.39 -2.76
CA GLU A 56 0.84 18.26 -3.86
C GLU A 56 1.42 17.46 -5.05
N THR A 57 2.05 16.30 -4.80
CA THR A 57 2.60 15.45 -5.88
C THR A 57 1.52 14.79 -6.73
N LEU A 58 0.27 14.72 -6.24
CA LEU A 58 -0.87 14.28 -7.03
C LEU A 58 -1.29 15.33 -8.08
N LEU A 59 -1.04 16.61 -7.82
CA LEU A 59 -1.26 17.68 -8.81
C LEU A 59 -0.29 17.55 -9.98
N GLU A 60 1.00 17.38 -9.69
CA GLU A 60 2.08 17.24 -10.68
C GLU A 60 1.86 16.04 -11.62
N ARG A 61 1.24 14.97 -11.11
CA ARG A 61 0.93 13.74 -11.84
C ARG A 61 -0.38 13.80 -12.63
N GLY A 62 -1.18 14.88 -12.50
CA GLY A 62 -2.55 14.92 -13.04
C GLY A 62 -3.49 13.92 -12.35
N ALA A 63 -3.17 13.51 -11.13
CA ALA A 63 -3.89 12.54 -10.31
C ALA A 63 -4.97 13.19 -9.42
N ALA A 64 -5.25 14.48 -9.59
CA ALA A 64 -6.33 15.20 -8.92
C ALA A 64 -7.40 15.64 -9.93
N ARG A 65 -8.68 15.45 -9.59
CA ARG A 65 -9.82 15.97 -10.35
C ARG A 65 -10.64 16.86 -9.44
N VAL A 66 -10.81 18.13 -9.82
CA VAL A 66 -11.54 19.13 -9.02
C VAL A 66 -12.81 19.58 -9.75
N ALA A 67 -13.90 19.69 -9.00
CA ALA A 67 -15.17 20.25 -9.44
C ALA A 67 -15.59 21.38 -8.49
N GLY A 68 -15.23 22.62 -8.84
CA GLY A 68 -15.43 23.82 -8.02
C GLY A 68 -14.13 24.29 -7.33
N GLY A 69 -13.89 25.60 -7.33
CA GLY A 69 -12.63 26.17 -6.83
C GLY A 69 -11.42 25.89 -7.72
N SER A 70 -10.23 25.90 -7.14
CA SER A 70 -8.95 25.61 -7.83
C SER A 70 -7.94 24.98 -6.88
N VAL A 71 -7.13 24.05 -7.38
CA VAL A 71 -6.10 23.34 -6.59
C VAL A 71 -4.68 23.71 -7.04
N PHE A 72 -3.79 23.95 -6.10
CA PHE A 72 -2.36 24.19 -6.36
C PHE A 72 -1.50 23.82 -5.15
N ALA A 73 -0.20 23.62 -5.38
CA ALA A 73 0.76 23.39 -4.30
C ALA A 73 1.05 24.71 -3.57
N GLN A 74 0.96 24.72 -2.24
CA GLN A 74 1.26 25.87 -1.40
C GLN A 74 2.45 25.56 -0.47
N PRO A 75 3.55 26.33 -0.53
CA PRO A 75 4.65 26.21 0.44
C PRO A 75 4.20 26.65 1.84
N MET A 76 4.51 25.82 2.85
CA MET A 76 4.07 26.01 4.24
C MET A 76 5.19 26.39 5.22
N SER A 77 6.42 26.56 4.73
CA SER A 77 7.59 26.95 5.55
C SER A 77 7.40 28.26 6.33
N GLY A 78 6.49 29.15 5.91
CA GLY A 78 6.13 30.37 6.64
C GLY A 78 5.30 30.15 7.92
N PHE A 79 4.71 28.96 8.08
CA PHE A 79 3.86 28.59 9.23
C PHE A 79 4.52 27.57 10.17
N GLY A 80 5.65 27.00 9.78
CA GLY A 80 6.46 26.09 10.60
C GLY A 80 6.93 24.83 9.86
N PRO A 81 7.68 23.94 10.52
CA PRO A 81 8.29 22.75 9.93
C PRO A 81 7.36 21.52 9.96
N HIS A 82 6.04 21.70 10.14
CA HIS A 82 5.11 20.62 10.50
C HIS A 82 4.52 19.86 9.32
N TRP A 83 4.55 20.45 8.13
CA TRP A 83 4.06 19.85 6.89
C TRP A 83 5.10 18.92 6.28
N SER A 84 4.71 17.73 5.83
CA SER A 84 5.61 16.90 5.03
C SER A 84 5.84 17.53 3.66
N GLY A 85 7.03 17.29 3.08
CA GLY A 85 7.52 18.09 1.94
C GLY A 85 7.76 19.60 2.22
N GLY A 86 7.26 20.15 3.32
CA GLY A 86 7.21 21.59 3.59
C GLY A 86 6.11 22.33 2.80
N ALA A 87 5.11 21.61 2.30
CA ALA A 87 4.05 22.14 1.44
C ALA A 87 2.68 21.50 1.76
N GLN A 88 1.65 21.88 1.01
CA GLN A 88 0.35 21.21 1.00
C GLN A 88 -0.27 21.30 -0.41
N LEU A 89 -1.20 20.39 -0.74
CA LEU A 89 -2.23 20.67 -1.72
C LEU A 89 -3.24 21.63 -1.09
N PHE A 90 -3.31 22.84 -1.63
CA PHE A 90 -4.28 23.85 -1.23
C PHE A 90 -5.41 23.95 -2.25
N TRP A 91 -6.64 23.76 -1.79
CA TRP A 91 -7.88 23.88 -2.56
C TRP A 91 -8.57 25.18 -2.18
N ARG A 92 -8.52 26.13 -3.10
CA ARG A 92 -8.95 27.51 -2.92
C ARG A 92 -10.32 27.74 -3.55
N ASP A 93 -11.12 28.57 -2.88
CA ASP A 93 -12.46 29.00 -3.31
C ASP A 93 -13.44 27.87 -3.72
N PRO A 94 -13.48 26.69 -3.04
CA PRO A 94 -14.60 25.75 -3.23
C PRO A 94 -15.87 26.29 -2.56
N GLU A 95 -17.03 25.95 -3.11
CA GLU A 95 -18.33 26.19 -2.47
C GLU A 95 -18.93 24.89 -1.93
N PRO A 96 -19.91 24.92 -1.02
CA PRO A 96 -20.59 23.72 -0.54
C PRO A 96 -21.15 22.87 -1.69
N GLY A 97 -20.80 21.58 -1.71
CA GLY A 97 -21.08 20.64 -2.79
C GLY A 97 -19.95 20.50 -3.83
N ALA A 98 -18.90 21.32 -3.78
CA ALA A 98 -17.70 21.12 -4.58
C ALA A 98 -16.95 19.84 -4.16
N THR A 99 -16.30 19.17 -5.11
CA THR A 99 -15.57 17.92 -4.89
C THR A 99 -14.12 17.95 -5.39
N LEU A 100 -13.27 17.15 -4.74
CA LEU A 100 -11.88 16.90 -5.12
C LEU A 100 -11.61 15.40 -5.00
N ASP A 101 -11.37 14.74 -6.14
CA ASP A 101 -10.99 13.33 -6.20
C ASP A 101 -9.46 13.22 -6.33
N LEU A 102 -8.82 12.60 -5.35
CA LEU A 102 -7.40 12.30 -5.33
C LEU A 102 -7.20 10.82 -5.69
N GLN A 103 -6.53 10.55 -6.82
CA GLN A 103 -6.24 9.19 -7.26
C GLN A 103 -5.00 8.66 -6.54
N ILE A 104 -5.21 7.77 -5.58
CA ILE A 104 -4.15 7.14 -4.78
C ILE A 104 -3.78 5.76 -5.36
N ASP A 105 -2.48 5.51 -5.54
CA ASP A 105 -1.99 4.24 -6.08
C ASP A 105 -1.92 3.16 -4.98
N VAL A 106 -2.86 2.22 -5.01
CA VAL A 106 -2.85 1.04 -4.13
C VAL A 106 -1.91 -0.03 -4.73
N PRO A 107 -0.84 -0.46 -4.03
CA PRO A 107 0.22 -1.27 -4.66
C PRO A 107 -0.16 -2.74 -4.88
N GLN A 108 -1.09 -3.29 -4.09
CA GLN A 108 -1.59 -4.66 -4.18
C GLN A 108 -3.02 -4.75 -3.61
N ASP A 109 -3.77 -5.76 -4.06
CA ASP A 109 -5.10 -6.08 -3.53
C ASP A 109 -4.99 -6.40 -2.03
N GLY A 110 -5.95 -5.92 -1.23
CA GLY A 110 -6.01 -6.25 0.20
C GLY A 110 -6.79 -5.24 1.04
N ALA A 111 -6.76 -5.43 2.36
CA ALA A 111 -7.30 -4.49 3.32
C ALA A 111 -6.27 -3.40 3.67
N TRP A 112 -6.67 -2.14 3.55
CA TRP A 112 -5.82 -0.97 3.76
C TRP A 112 -6.45 -0.01 4.76
N ARG A 113 -5.69 0.39 5.79
CA ARG A 113 -6.00 1.56 6.61
C ARG A 113 -5.66 2.81 5.81
N VAL A 114 -6.60 3.76 5.77
CA VAL A 114 -6.46 5.04 5.07
C VAL A 114 -6.65 6.17 6.07
N ALA A 115 -5.66 7.06 6.13
CA ALA A 115 -5.73 8.30 6.89
C ALA A 115 -5.26 9.49 6.04
N ILE A 116 -5.74 10.68 6.36
CA ILE A 116 -5.41 11.92 5.66
C ILE A 116 -5.00 13.00 6.66
N ALA A 117 -3.89 13.68 6.40
CA ALA A 117 -3.41 14.79 7.21
C ALA A 117 -3.90 16.11 6.62
N LEU A 118 -4.67 16.85 7.42
CA LEU A 118 -5.39 18.05 7.00
C LEU A 118 -4.98 19.24 7.87
N THR A 119 -4.67 20.35 7.22
CA THR A 119 -4.36 21.61 7.90
C THR A 119 -5.64 22.22 8.47
N ARG A 120 -5.53 22.95 9.60
CA ARG A 120 -6.60 23.85 10.07
C ARG A 120 -6.17 25.30 9.97
N ALA A 121 -7.11 26.18 9.65
CA ALA A 121 -6.87 27.62 9.51
C ALA A 121 -8.18 28.45 9.63
N PRO A 122 -8.10 29.80 9.73
CA PRO A 122 -9.27 30.67 9.92
C PRO A 122 -10.19 30.80 8.69
N ASP A 123 -9.81 30.24 7.56
CA ASP A 123 -10.47 30.30 6.26
C ASP A 123 -10.92 28.92 5.74
N TYR A 124 -10.79 27.86 6.56
CA TYR A 124 -10.98 26.49 6.10
C TYR A 124 -12.39 25.93 6.34
N GLY A 125 -12.82 25.10 5.39
CA GLY A 125 -14.16 24.50 5.34
C GLY A 125 -14.31 23.22 6.17
N ALA A 126 -15.54 22.69 6.15
CA ALA A 126 -15.89 21.38 6.70
C ALA A 126 -16.02 20.35 5.56
N LEU A 127 -15.61 19.11 5.85
CA LEU A 127 -15.42 18.05 4.86
C LEU A 127 -16.19 16.78 5.19
N ALA A 128 -16.66 16.13 4.13
CA ALA A 128 -17.01 14.71 4.09
C ALA A 128 -16.06 13.97 3.13
N PHE A 129 -15.92 12.66 3.31
CA PHE A 129 -14.97 11.83 2.56
C PHE A 129 -15.62 10.55 2.01
N GLU A 130 -15.11 10.05 0.89
CA GLU A 130 -15.34 8.68 0.42
C GLU A 130 -13.99 8.03 0.04
N VAL A 131 -13.84 6.74 0.31
CA VAL A 131 -12.64 5.96 -0.06
C VAL A 131 -13.05 4.81 -0.97
N ASP A 132 -12.49 4.75 -2.18
CA ASP A 132 -12.88 3.81 -3.23
C ASP A 132 -14.41 3.75 -3.40
N GLN A 133 -15.04 4.94 -3.45
CA GLN A 133 -16.50 5.14 -3.57
C GLN A 133 -17.34 4.66 -2.35
N HIS A 134 -16.70 4.40 -1.20
CA HIS A 134 -17.40 4.05 0.06
C HIS A 134 -17.44 5.25 1.00
N PRO A 135 -18.64 5.73 1.41
CA PRO A 135 -18.77 6.88 2.31
C PRO A 135 -18.13 6.68 3.68
N VAL A 136 -17.36 7.66 4.13
CA VAL A 136 -16.74 7.71 5.46
C VAL A 136 -17.69 8.39 6.45
N ARG A 137 -17.84 7.81 7.65
CA ARG A 137 -18.68 8.38 8.72
C ARG A 137 -18.05 9.57 9.43
N THR A 138 -16.72 9.60 9.49
CA THR A 138 -15.94 10.71 10.04
C THR A 138 -15.95 11.89 9.06
N GLY A 139 -16.33 13.07 9.54
CA GLY A 139 -16.08 14.34 8.85
C GLY A 139 -14.94 15.11 9.49
N PHE A 140 -14.59 16.26 8.94
CA PHE A 140 -13.56 17.15 9.49
C PHE A 140 -14.04 18.60 9.50
N ASP A 141 -13.91 19.29 10.63
CA ASP A 141 -13.96 20.76 10.68
C ASP A 141 -12.52 21.28 10.56
N GLY A 142 -12.26 22.02 9.47
CA GLY A 142 -10.98 22.63 9.16
C GLY A 142 -10.74 23.96 9.87
N TYR A 143 -11.74 24.53 10.56
CA TYR A 143 -11.57 25.80 11.24
C TYR A 143 -10.60 25.72 12.43
N ALA A 144 -9.69 26.69 12.50
CA ALA A 144 -8.95 27.07 13.71
C ALA A 144 -8.73 28.58 13.74
N ALA A 145 -8.47 29.15 14.93
CA ALA A 145 -8.25 30.60 15.10
C ALA A 145 -6.92 31.11 14.51
N GLY A 146 -6.02 30.20 14.14
CA GLY A 146 -4.78 30.44 13.40
C GLY A 146 -4.44 29.22 12.56
N VAL A 147 -3.33 29.26 11.81
CA VAL A 147 -2.85 28.08 11.07
C VAL A 147 -2.24 27.08 12.06
N GLU A 148 -2.81 25.88 12.12
CA GLU A 148 -2.34 24.78 12.97
C GLU A 148 -1.64 23.71 12.12
N ALA A 149 -0.75 22.94 12.76
CA ALA A 149 -0.09 21.79 12.14
C ALA A 149 -1.11 20.74 11.63
N PRO A 150 -0.78 19.97 10.58
CA PRO A 150 -1.69 18.97 10.02
C PRO A 150 -2.22 17.98 11.06
N PHE A 151 -3.55 17.89 11.15
CA PHE A 151 -4.27 16.92 11.97
C PHE A 151 -4.55 15.66 11.14
N VAL A 152 -4.18 14.48 11.65
CA VAL A 152 -4.42 13.19 10.99
C VAL A 152 -5.84 12.72 11.29
N VAL A 153 -6.66 12.58 10.24
CA VAL A 153 -7.99 11.99 10.28
C VAL A 153 -7.93 10.55 9.80
N GLU A 154 -8.25 9.60 10.68
CA GLU A 154 -8.46 8.20 10.33
C GLU A 154 -9.79 8.04 9.56
N LEU A 155 -9.72 7.65 8.29
CA LEU A 155 -10.90 7.44 7.44
C LEU A 155 -11.44 6.01 7.57
N GLY A 156 -10.60 5.05 7.96
CA GLY A 156 -10.99 3.68 8.27
C GLY A 156 -10.17 2.63 7.55
N THR A 157 -10.71 1.40 7.48
CA THR A 157 -10.11 0.27 6.74
C THR A 157 -10.99 -0.11 5.57
N PHE A 158 -10.41 -0.24 4.39
CA PHE A 158 -11.11 -0.52 3.13
C PHE A 158 -10.46 -1.69 2.42
N ALA A 159 -11.27 -2.60 1.89
CA ALA A 159 -10.81 -3.65 0.97
C ALA A 159 -10.67 -3.03 -0.42
N MET A 160 -9.44 -2.74 -0.84
CA MET A 160 -9.15 -2.09 -2.12
C MET A 160 -8.40 -3.03 -3.05
N GLN A 161 -8.70 -2.91 -4.34
CA GLN A 161 -7.96 -3.58 -5.41
C GLN A 161 -6.75 -2.72 -5.82
N ARG A 162 -5.72 -3.35 -6.37
CA ARG A 162 -4.52 -2.70 -6.90
C ARG A 162 -4.85 -1.63 -7.94
N GLY A 163 -3.97 -0.64 -8.06
CA GLY A 163 -4.04 0.48 -9.01
C GLY A 163 -4.61 1.74 -8.37
N ALA A 164 -4.89 2.74 -9.21
CA ALA A 164 -5.48 4.00 -8.78
C ALA A 164 -6.88 3.78 -8.18
N ARG A 165 -7.10 4.34 -6.98
CA ARG A 165 -8.39 4.38 -6.27
C ARG A 165 -8.73 5.83 -5.92
N PRO A 166 -10.01 6.25 -6.00
CA PRO A 166 -10.40 7.58 -5.59
C PRO A 166 -10.43 7.69 -4.06
N LEU A 167 -9.72 8.68 -3.52
CA LEU A 167 -10.05 9.32 -2.24
C LEU A 167 -10.77 10.63 -2.57
N SER A 168 -12.08 10.66 -2.33
CA SER A 168 -12.94 11.80 -2.68
C SER A 168 -13.20 12.66 -1.46
N LEU A 169 -13.04 13.97 -1.61
CA LEU A 169 -13.38 14.98 -0.62
C LEU A 169 -14.55 15.81 -1.13
N MET A 170 -15.50 16.14 -0.26
CA MET A 170 -16.58 17.09 -0.53
C MET A 170 -16.61 18.17 0.55
N VAL A 171 -16.63 19.44 0.13
CA VAL A 171 -16.91 20.55 1.05
C VAL A 171 -18.40 20.54 1.36
N ASN A 172 -18.77 20.30 2.62
CA ASN A 172 -20.17 20.18 3.05
C ASN A 172 -20.68 21.40 3.85
N GLY A 173 -19.81 22.39 4.06
CA GLY A 173 -20.11 23.62 4.79
C GLY A 173 -18.83 24.19 5.41
N ARG A 174 -18.98 24.93 6.51
CA ARG A 174 -17.88 25.43 7.35
C ARG A 174 -18.34 25.74 8.76
N ASN A 175 -17.39 25.90 9.67
CA ASN A 175 -17.63 26.54 10.96
C ASN A 175 -18.15 27.99 10.76
N PRO A 176 -19.14 28.48 11.52
CA PRO A 176 -19.61 29.87 11.40
C PRO A 176 -18.54 30.94 11.61
N ALA A 177 -17.43 30.62 12.29
CA ALA A 177 -16.29 31.51 12.48
C ALA A 177 -15.27 31.48 11.32
N ALA A 178 -15.36 30.50 10.41
CA ALA A 178 -14.47 30.41 9.26
C ALA A 178 -14.82 31.46 8.20
N SER A 179 -13.80 32.13 7.67
CA SER A 179 -13.93 33.23 6.72
C SER A 179 -14.14 32.79 5.27
N ALA A 180 -13.62 31.63 4.85
CA ALA A 180 -13.84 31.00 3.55
C ALA A 180 -14.23 29.51 3.71
N HIS A 181 -13.98 28.69 2.68
CA HIS A 181 -14.26 27.24 2.64
C HIS A 181 -13.00 26.45 2.23
N PHE A 182 -11.81 27.03 2.33
CA PHE A 182 -10.59 26.46 1.77
C PHE A 182 -10.22 25.12 2.41
N VAL A 183 -9.38 24.35 1.72
CA VAL A 183 -8.93 23.06 2.22
C VAL A 183 -7.43 22.93 2.02
N GLY A 184 -6.75 22.40 3.03
CA GLY A 184 -5.33 22.12 2.97
C GLY A 184 -5.04 20.68 3.33
N ILE A 185 -4.43 19.97 2.39
CA ILE A 185 -4.11 18.55 2.49
C ILE A 185 -2.60 18.44 2.45
N ASP A 186 -2.03 17.91 3.52
CA ASP A 186 -0.59 17.70 3.67
C ASP A 186 -0.21 16.39 2.97
N HIS A 187 -0.68 15.27 3.52
CA HIS A 187 -0.39 13.94 2.96
C HIS A 187 -1.51 12.92 3.23
N ILE A 188 -1.47 11.82 2.49
CA ILE A 188 -2.31 10.64 2.70
C ILE A 188 -1.41 9.49 3.17
N LEU A 189 -1.91 8.68 4.10
CA LEU A 189 -1.24 7.48 4.61
C LEU A 189 -2.03 6.23 4.22
N LEU A 190 -1.35 5.30 3.55
CA LEU A 190 -1.85 3.95 3.29
C LEU A 190 -1.03 2.93 4.06
N SER A 191 -1.66 2.19 4.97
CA SER A 191 -1.02 1.11 5.71
C SER A 191 -1.75 -0.21 5.48
N PRO A 192 -1.05 -1.35 5.27
CA PRO A 192 -1.71 -2.65 5.29
C PRO A 192 -2.46 -2.84 6.61
N ALA A 193 -3.71 -3.30 6.55
CA ALA A 193 -4.51 -3.51 7.75
C ALA A 193 -4.02 -4.71 8.59
N GLY A 194 -3.38 -5.68 7.92
CA GLY A 194 -3.23 -7.03 8.43
C GLY A 194 -4.51 -7.83 8.18
N ASP A 195 -4.36 -9.13 7.96
CA ASP A 195 -5.46 -10.11 7.93
C ASP A 195 -5.84 -10.54 9.36
#